data_AF-A0A3B9VCS6-F1
#
_entry.id   AF-A0A3B9VCS6-F1
#
_cell.length_a   1.000
_cell.length_b   1.000
_cell.length_c   1.000
_cell.angle_alpha   90.00
_cell.angle_beta   90.00
_cell.angle_gamma   90.00
#
_symmetry.space_group_name_H-M   'P 1'
#
loop_
_entity.id
_entity.type
_entity.pdbx_description
1 polymer ?
#
loop_
_entity_poly.entity_id
_entity_poly.type
_entity_poly.pdbx_seq_one_letter_code
_entity_poly.pdbx_strand_id
1 'polypeptide(L)'
;MDRFADKKIAVSLPSLRVGTLNQRLIEEIKKVRKTGFTMAPEAGSERLRNVINKGIQEEALIETARNAFEAGWRAIKLYYMTGLPTETLDDIRGIVELSRRVQEAGESGRFRPTVNVSVSQFIPKPHTPFQWEPQIRLEDSLERQSFLKQELKKKRLDFKWHDTRMSFLEGVFSRGDRRLSSVIKTAFDANCRFDSWGEQFRFDVWGKIFKDAGIDPEFYTYRRRERNEIFPWQHLNTRVDKEFLYKEYERSLRKEETPDCKTDKCSVCGVCDHKVIKNVSSLQYAVSSKNQKSLLPTAYPLLPTHKIRLTFSKTDSLKYLGHLELVTVFSRAIRRAGIPIAYSSGFHPLPKIIFSAPLPVGIESIAEDVDLELLEYIRSDEISERLNKTLPCGIKIIEAQQISLKPYSVPTAIEATYLAFLENSPFFSTNGKWLNGLIDQLMTRDTIIVHKERHGKQKTINIRPLIKNLSLIDSNTIQLTIVKGEKENVRPYEVLSYLLGISNNESRLIPVLKTKVGGETITQTKAKDYAYREKSCL
;
A
#
# COMPACT_ATOMS: atom_id res chain seq x y z
N MET A 1 -21.92 11.41 5.61
CA MET A 1 -20.62 12.12 5.59
C MET A 1 -20.61 13.30 6.55
N ASP A 2 -21.77 13.87 6.83
CA ASP A 2 -21.98 15.03 7.72
C ASP A 2 -21.20 14.98 9.05
N ARG A 3 -21.19 13.85 9.76
CA ARG A 3 -20.43 13.71 11.03
C ARG A 3 -18.92 13.99 10.92
N PHE A 4 -18.33 13.83 9.74
CA PHE A 4 -16.88 13.75 9.54
C PHE A 4 -16.31 14.82 8.60
N ALA A 5 -17.18 15.56 7.89
CA ALA A 5 -16.79 16.56 6.89
C ALA A 5 -15.94 17.68 7.49
N ASP A 6 -16.34 18.23 8.64
CA ASP A 6 -15.61 19.32 9.32
C ASP A 6 -14.21 18.90 9.78
N LYS A 7 -14.05 17.61 10.09
CA LYS A 7 -12.77 17.02 10.48
C LYS A 7 -11.89 16.64 9.27
N LYS A 8 -12.33 16.96 8.05
CA LYS A 8 -11.66 16.60 6.78
C LYS A 8 -11.34 15.11 6.67
N ILE A 9 -12.18 14.26 7.25
CA ILE A 9 -12.03 12.80 7.19
C ILE A 9 -12.75 12.29 5.95
N ALA A 10 -12.00 11.69 5.05
CA ALA A 10 -12.56 11.02 3.88
C ALA A 10 -13.09 9.64 4.24
N VAL A 11 -14.34 9.35 3.85
CA VAL A 11 -14.85 7.98 3.83
C VAL A 11 -14.59 7.43 2.43
N SER A 12 -13.79 6.37 2.36
CA SER A 12 -13.64 5.61 1.12
C SER A 12 -14.77 4.59 1.07
N LEU A 13 -15.53 4.60 -0.02
CA LEU A 13 -16.48 3.52 -0.29
C LEU A 13 -15.73 2.41 -1.04
N PRO A 14 -15.93 1.14 -0.66
CA PRO A 14 -15.42 0.00 -1.44
C PRO A 14 -16.12 -0.05 -2.81
N SER A 15 -15.89 -1.12 -3.57
CA SER A 15 -16.60 -1.35 -4.85
C SER A 15 -18.12 -1.20 -4.67
N LEU A 16 -18.71 -0.22 -5.36
CA LEU A 16 -20.14 -0.03 -5.38
C LEU A 16 -20.75 -0.89 -6.50
N ARG A 17 -21.89 -1.53 -6.23
CA ARG A 17 -22.63 -2.26 -7.27
C ARG A 17 -23.12 -1.26 -8.31
N VAL A 18 -23.06 -1.65 -9.58
CA VAL A 18 -23.57 -0.85 -10.70
C VAL A 18 -25.04 -0.50 -10.44
N GLY A 19 -25.43 0.75 -10.69
CA GLY A 19 -26.77 1.26 -10.38
C GLY A 19 -27.00 1.71 -8.92
N THR A 20 -26.05 1.55 -8.00
CA THR A 20 -26.21 2.04 -6.60
C THR A 20 -25.79 3.50 -6.40
N LEU A 21 -25.14 4.11 -7.40
CA LEU A 21 -24.70 5.51 -7.35
C LEU A 21 -25.87 6.44 -7.69
N ASN A 22 -26.60 6.88 -6.69
CA ASN A 22 -27.63 7.91 -6.85
C ASN A 22 -27.09 9.33 -6.59
N GLN A 23 -27.85 10.34 -7.01
CA GLN A 23 -27.49 11.76 -6.88
C GLN A 23 -27.15 12.15 -5.42
N ARG A 24 -27.92 11.63 -4.45
CA ARG A 24 -27.68 11.89 -3.02
C ARG A 24 -26.30 11.37 -2.57
N LEU A 25 -25.94 10.16 -3.00
CA LEU A 25 -24.64 9.57 -2.68
C LEU A 25 -23.49 10.35 -3.33
N ILE A 26 -23.69 10.82 -4.56
CA ILE A 26 -22.75 11.70 -5.26
C ILE A 26 -22.51 12.99 -4.47
N GLU A 27 -23.57 13.65 -4.01
CA GLU A 27 -23.51 14.89 -3.23
C GLU A 27 -22.78 14.67 -1.89
N GLU A 28 -23.07 13.57 -1.21
CA GLU A 28 -22.38 13.20 0.03
C GLU A 28 -20.88 12.94 -0.20
N ILE A 29 -20.51 12.24 -1.27
CA ILE A 29 -19.10 11.97 -1.56
C ILE A 29 -18.35 13.25 -1.97
N LYS A 30 -19.02 14.19 -2.66
CA LYS A 30 -18.42 15.50 -2.99
C LYS A 30 -18.01 16.30 -1.75
N LYS A 31 -18.65 16.08 -0.58
CA LYS A 31 -18.28 16.74 0.69
C LYS A 31 -16.91 16.31 1.23
N VAL A 32 -16.38 15.17 0.77
CA VAL A 32 -15.10 14.62 1.24
C VAL A 32 -14.16 14.30 0.08
N ARG A 33 -12.95 13.79 0.38
CA ARG A 33 -11.98 13.41 -0.64
C ARG A 33 -12.56 12.32 -1.56
N LYS A 34 -12.64 12.61 -2.86
CA LYS A 34 -12.97 11.62 -3.89
C LYS A 34 -11.85 10.58 -3.99
N THR A 35 -12.14 9.33 -3.63
CA THR A 35 -11.29 8.17 -3.95
C THR A 35 -11.65 7.63 -5.34
N GLY A 36 -10.76 6.86 -5.98
CA GLY A 36 -11.06 6.22 -7.26
C GLY A 36 -12.37 5.44 -7.20
N PHE A 37 -13.21 5.53 -8.25
CA PHE A 37 -14.47 4.82 -8.31
C PHE A 37 -14.24 3.42 -8.87
N THR A 38 -14.79 2.40 -8.22
CA THR A 38 -14.60 1.01 -8.63
C THR A 38 -15.94 0.41 -9.09
N MET A 39 -15.94 -0.14 -10.29
CA MET A 39 -17.02 -0.98 -10.81
C MET A 39 -16.49 -2.40 -11.03
N ALA A 40 -17.32 -3.40 -10.78
CA ALA A 40 -16.97 -4.80 -10.99
C ALA A 40 -17.93 -5.43 -12.02
N PRO A 41 -17.65 -5.29 -13.34
CA PRO A 41 -18.38 -6.02 -14.36
C PRO A 41 -18.17 -7.53 -14.28
N GLU A 42 -17.01 -7.97 -13.76
CA GLU A 42 -16.55 -9.37 -13.63
C GLU A 42 -16.31 -10.10 -14.96
N ALA A 43 -17.14 -9.87 -15.97
CA ALA A 43 -16.99 -10.43 -17.31
C ALA A 43 -17.15 -9.34 -18.40
N GLY A 44 -16.46 -9.53 -19.52
CA GLY A 44 -16.44 -8.61 -20.65
C GLY A 44 -17.75 -8.57 -21.44
N SER A 45 -18.36 -9.74 -21.67
CA SER A 45 -19.64 -9.85 -22.39
C SER A 45 -20.83 -9.97 -21.43
N GLU A 46 -22.00 -9.53 -21.88
CA GLU A 46 -23.23 -9.71 -21.11
C GLU A 46 -23.60 -11.18 -20.95
N ARG A 47 -23.39 -11.98 -22.01
CA ARG A 47 -23.57 -13.44 -21.98
C ARG A 47 -22.85 -14.07 -20.78
N LEU A 48 -21.57 -13.74 -20.60
CA LEU A 48 -20.76 -14.32 -19.52
C LEU A 48 -21.11 -13.70 -18.16
N ARG A 49 -21.56 -12.43 -18.11
CA ARG A 49 -22.17 -11.83 -16.90
C ARG A 49 -23.44 -12.59 -16.46
N ASN A 50 -24.25 -13.08 -17.40
CA ASN A 50 -25.45 -13.86 -17.10
C ASN A 50 -25.10 -15.28 -16.63
N VAL A 51 -24.06 -15.91 -17.20
CA VAL A 51 -23.55 -17.21 -16.71
C VAL A 51 -23.16 -17.14 -15.23
N ILE A 52 -22.47 -16.08 -14.81
CA ILE A 52 -22.09 -15.92 -13.40
C ILE A 52 -23.20 -15.29 -12.52
N ASN A 53 -24.42 -15.17 -13.07
CA ASN A 53 -25.59 -14.57 -12.42
C ASN A 53 -25.34 -13.15 -11.86
N LYS A 54 -24.63 -12.31 -12.62
CA LYS A 54 -24.33 -10.93 -12.22
C LYS A 54 -25.52 -9.99 -12.44
N GLY A 55 -26.31 -10.24 -13.49
CA GLY A 55 -27.51 -9.47 -13.85
C GLY A 55 -27.24 -8.00 -14.13
N ILE A 56 -26.09 -7.69 -14.76
CA ILE A 56 -25.70 -6.31 -15.09
C ILE A 56 -25.64 -6.15 -16.61
N GLN A 57 -26.60 -5.37 -17.11
CA GLN A 57 -26.70 -4.93 -18.50
C GLN A 57 -25.56 -3.97 -18.85
N GLU A 58 -25.12 -4.01 -20.10
CA GLU A 58 -24.03 -3.15 -20.57
C GLU A 58 -24.35 -1.66 -20.47
N GLU A 59 -25.57 -1.27 -20.84
CA GLU A 59 -26.03 0.12 -20.83
C GLU A 59 -26.00 0.71 -19.41
N ALA A 60 -26.35 -0.10 -18.41
CA ALA A 60 -26.31 0.31 -17.01
C ALA A 60 -24.87 0.58 -16.51
N LEU A 61 -23.89 -0.19 -17.01
CA LEU A 61 -22.47 0.06 -16.74
C LEU A 61 -22.01 1.38 -17.33
N ILE A 62 -22.31 1.62 -18.61
CA ILE A 62 -21.93 2.84 -19.31
C ILE A 62 -22.58 4.07 -18.67
N GLU A 63 -23.86 3.98 -18.32
CA GLU A 63 -24.58 5.05 -17.65
C GLU A 63 -24.01 5.35 -16.25
N THR A 64 -23.68 4.31 -15.48
CA THR A 64 -23.03 4.50 -14.17
C THR A 64 -21.66 5.18 -14.31
N ALA A 65 -20.88 4.83 -15.33
CA ALA A 65 -19.59 5.45 -15.60
C ALA A 65 -19.73 6.92 -16.00
N ARG A 66 -20.68 7.25 -16.89
CA ARG A 66 -21.01 8.62 -17.29
C ARG A 66 -21.35 9.49 -16.07
N ASN A 67 -22.27 9.02 -15.24
CA ASN A 67 -22.66 9.71 -14.00
C ASN A 67 -21.48 9.94 -13.06
N ALA A 68 -20.56 8.97 -12.94
CA ALA A 68 -19.34 9.14 -12.15
C ALA A 68 -18.39 10.21 -12.75
N PHE A 69 -18.19 10.23 -14.06
CA PHE A 69 -17.35 11.25 -14.70
C PHE A 69 -17.93 12.66 -14.59
N GLU A 70 -19.25 12.82 -14.82
CA GLU A 70 -19.97 14.09 -14.67
C GLU A 70 -19.93 14.60 -13.22
N ALA A 71 -20.00 13.69 -12.25
CA ALA A 71 -19.82 14.02 -10.85
C ALA A 71 -18.37 14.41 -10.48
N GLY A 72 -17.43 14.27 -11.43
CA GLY A 72 -16.06 14.76 -11.36
C GLY A 72 -15.07 13.75 -10.79
N TRP A 73 -15.31 12.45 -10.93
CA TRP A 73 -14.27 11.43 -10.75
C TRP A 73 -13.36 11.42 -11.98
N ARG A 74 -12.04 11.37 -11.77
CA ARG A 74 -11.07 11.34 -12.88
C ARG A 74 -10.69 9.95 -13.34
N ALA A 75 -10.83 8.97 -12.45
CA ALA A 75 -10.41 7.60 -12.68
C ALA A 75 -11.49 6.62 -12.24
N ILE A 76 -11.77 5.65 -13.11
CA ILE A 76 -12.60 4.48 -12.83
C ILE A 76 -11.70 3.23 -12.86
N LYS A 77 -11.88 2.34 -11.89
CA LYS A 77 -11.27 1.01 -11.88
C LYS A 77 -12.33 -0.03 -12.22
N LEU A 78 -12.06 -0.86 -13.23
CA LEU A 78 -12.90 -1.97 -13.65
C LEU A 78 -12.26 -3.29 -13.19
N TYR A 79 -13.01 -4.14 -12.51
CA TYR A 79 -12.56 -5.48 -12.12
C TYR A 79 -13.22 -6.55 -12.99
N TYR A 80 -12.36 -7.37 -13.62
CA TYR A 80 -12.75 -8.51 -14.43
C TYR A 80 -12.04 -9.78 -13.96
N MET A 81 -12.56 -10.90 -14.43
CA MET A 81 -11.98 -12.21 -14.25
C MET A 81 -11.76 -12.88 -15.61
N THR A 82 -10.76 -13.73 -15.72
CA THR A 82 -10.55 -14.61 -16.87
C THR A 82 -10.52 -16.07 -16.46
N GLY A 83 -10.94 -16.96 -17.33
CA GLY A 83 -11.09 -18.39 -17.06
C GLY A 83 -12.42 -18.74 -16.38
N LEU A 84 -13.44 -17.91 -16.56
CA LEU A 84 -14.79 -18.22 -16.09
C LEU A 84 -15.36 -19.44 -16.86
N PRO A 85 -16.30 -20.19 -16.26
CA PRO A 85 -16.96 -21.30 -16.95
C PRO A 85 -17.65 -20.84 -18.23
N THR A 86 -17.53 -21.62 -19.30
CA THR A 86 -18.05 -21.32 -20.66
C THR A 86 -17.40 -20.11 -21.37
N GLU A 87 -16.35 -19.51 -20.83
CA GLU A 87 -15.67 -18.35 -21.43
C GLU A 87 -15.10 -18.66 -22.82
N THR A 88 -15.31 -17.74 -23.75
CA THR A 88 -14.80 -17.76 -25.12
C THR A 88 -13.86 -16.58 -25.36
N LEU A 89 -13.12 -16.62 -26.47
CA LEU A 89 -12.24 -15.51 -26.89
C LEU A 89 -13.02 -14.20 -27.12
N ASP A 90 -14.30 -14.27 -27.51
CA ASP A 90 -15.13 -13.08 -27.69
C ASP A 90 -15.45 -12.39 -26.37
N ASP A 91 -15.59 -13.15 -25.28
CA ASP A 91 -15.77 -12.54 -23.95
C ASP A 91 -14.50 -11.82 -23.49
N ILE A 92 -13.33 -12.38 -23.81
CA ILE A 92 -12.03 -11.75 -23.53
C ILE A 92 -11.87 -10.46 -24.35
N ARG A 93 -12.24 -10.46 -25.64
CA ARG A 93 -12.31 -9.25 -26.46
C ARG A 93 -13.31 -8.23 -25.87
N GLY A 94 -14.43 -8.72 -25.35
CA GLY A 94 -15.44 -7.92 -24.66
C GLY A 94 -14.88 -7.12 -23.49
N ILE A 95 -13.86 -7.62 -22.77
CA ILE A 95 -13.20 -6.87 -21.68
C ILE A 95 -12.58 -5.57 -22.23
N VAL A 96 -11.89 -5.66 -23.38
CA VAL A 96 -11.23 -4.51 -24.02
C VAL A 96 -12.27 -3.52 -24.50
N GLU A 97 -13.30 -4.02 -25.18
CA GLU A 97 -14.32 -3.18 -25.81
C GLU A 97 -15.21 -2.47 -24.78
N LEU A 98 -15.70 -3.19 -23.77
CA LEU A 98 -16.47 -2.59 -22.68
C LEU A 98 -15.66 -1.54 -21.92
N SER A 99 -14.38 -1.81 -21.65
CA SER A 99 -13.51 -0.86 -20.97
C SER A 99 -13.24 0.40 -21.80
N ARG A 100 -13.16 0.27 -23.13
CA ARG A 100 -13.08 1.40 -24.07
C ARG A 100 -14.37 2.22 -24.03
N ARG A 101 -15.54 1.58 -24.13
CA ARG A 101 -16.84 2.26 -24.04
C ARG A 101 -17.01 3.02 -22.72
N VAL A 102 -16.52 2.46 -21.61
CA VAL A 102 -16.48 3.15 -20.30
C VAL A 102 -15.58 4.39 -20.37
N GLN A 103 -14.42 4.33 -21.01
CA GLN A 103 -13.56 5.49 -21.19
C GLN A 103 -14.25 6.58 -22.02
N GLU A 104 -14.87 6.20 -23.13
CA GLU A 104 -15.59 7.11 -24.05
C GLU A 104 -16.76 7.82 -23.37
N ALA A 105 -17.43 7.16 -22.42
CA ALA A 105 -18.50 7.78 -21.63
C ALA A 105 -18.04 9.03 -20.83
N GLY A 106 -16.74 9.19 -20.60
CA GLY A 106 -16.17 10.36 -19.93
C GLY A 106 -15.45 11.36 -20.85
N GLU A 107 -15.29 11.06 -22.15
CA GLU A 107 -14.51 11.91 -23.08
C GLU A 107 -15.21 13.22 -23.46
N SER A 108 -16.54 13.31 -23.28
CA SER A 108 -17.29 14.56 -23.40
C SER A 108 -17.02 15.54 -22.25
N GLY A 109 -16.26 15.13 -21.23
CA GLY A 109 -15.96 15.92 -20.04
C GLY A 109 -14.76 16.87 -20.20
N ARG A 110 -14.53 17.67 -19.16
CA ARG A 110 -13.46 18.68 -19.09
C ARG A 110 -12.03 18.09 -19.02
N PHE A 111 -11.90 16.79 -18.79
CA PHE A 111 -10.62 16.10 -18.63
C PHE A 111 -10.66 14.75 -19.33
N ARG A 112 -9.51 14.25 -19.77
CA ARG A 112 -9.39 12.89 -20.30
C ARG A 112 -9.57 11.87 -19.17
N PRO A 113 -10.55 10.96 -19.23
CA PRO A 113 -10.77 9.96 -18.18
C PRO A 113 -9.68 8.89 -18.18
N THR A 114 -9.32 8.44 -16.98
CA THR A 114 -8.43 7.29 -16.78
C THR A 114 -9.25 6.06 -16.43
N VAL A 115 -9.05 4.95 -17.15
CA VAL A 115 -9.70 3.67 -16.85
C VAL A 115 -8.63 2.64 -16.52
N ASN A 116 -8.71 2.11 -15.30
CA ASN A 116 -7.82 1.08 -14.78
C ASN A 116 -8.51 -0.29 -14.86
N VAL A 117 -8.10 -1.12 -15.80
CA VAL A 117 -8.59 -2.48 -15.99
C VAL A 117 -7.78 -3.44 -15.13
N SER A 118 -8.43 -4.07 -14.15
CA SER A 118 -7.85 -5.02 -13.22
C SER A 118 -8.40 -6.41 -13.51
N VAL A 119 -7.54 -7.35 -13.89
CA VAL A 119 -7.95 -8.71 -14.27
C VAL A 119 -7.34 -9.74 -13.32
N SER A 120 -8.19 -10.57 -12.75
CA SER A 120 -7.81 -11.71 -11.92
C SER A 120 -8.15 -13.02 -12.63
N GLN A 121 -7.52 -14.13 -12.23
CA GLN A 121 -7.91 -15.44 -12.73
C GLN A 121 -9.06 -15.99 -11.91
N PHE A 122 -10.01 -16.62 -12.57
CA PHE A 122 -11.08 -17.34 -11.89
C PHE A 122 -10.53 -18.56 -11.16
N ILE A 123 -10.84 -18.62 -9.87
CA ILE A 123 -10.47 -19.72 -8.99
C ILE A 123 -11.78 -20.33 -8.47
N PRO A 124 -12.12 -21.55 -8.88
CA PRO A 124 -13.25 -22.27 -8.32
C PRO A 124 -13.12 -22.39 -6.80
N LYS A 125 -14.09 -21.84 -6.05
CA LYS A 125 -14.08 -21.84 -4.58
C LYS A 125 -15.05 -22.88 -4.01
N PRO A 126 -14.71 -23.50 -2.86
CA PRO A 126 -15.65 -24.28 -2.06
C PRO A 126 -16.97 -23.56 -1.82
N HIS A 127 -18.07 -24.32 -1.73
CA HIS A 127 -19.41 -23.80 -1.42
C HIS A 127 -19.91 -22.74 -2.42
N THR A 128 -19.47 -22.82 -3.67
CA THR A 128 -20.00 -22.01 -4.78
C THR A 128 -20.58 -22.91 -5.87
N PRO A 129 -21.48 -22.39 -6.73
CA PRO A 129 -21.99 -23.15 -7.87
C PRO A 129 -20.88 -23.66 -8.80
N PHE A 130 -19.74 -22.99 -8.84
CA PHE A 130 -18.63 -23.40 -9.71
C PHE A 130 -17.58 -24.27 -9.02
N GLN A 131 -17.82 -24.79 -7.81
CA GLN A 131 -16.87 -25.68 -7.13
C GLN A 131 -16.56 -26.98 -7.91
N TRP A 132 -17.39 -27.35 -8.89
CA TRP A 132 -17.19 -28.50 -9.78
C TRP A 132 -16.34 -28.21 -11.03
N GLU A 133 -16.13 -26.94 -11.35
CA GLU A 133 -15.39 -26.53 -12.54
C GLU A 133 -13.86 -26.64 -12.32
N PRO A 134 -13.10 -27.00 -13.37
CA PRO A 134 -11.66 -26.84 -13.34
C PRO A 134 -11.28 -25.36 -13.37
N GLN A 135 -10.08 -25.08 -12.87
CA GLN A 135 -9.40 -23.82 -13.13
C GLN A 135 -8.69 -23.93 -14.49
N ILE A 136 -8.64 -22.85 -15.27
CA ILE A 136 -7.87 -22.84 -16.52
C ILE A 136 -6.39 -23.09 -16.27
N ARG A 137 -5.70 -23.68 -17.26
CA ARG A 137 -4.27 -23.97 -17.15
C ARG A 137 -3.43 -22.68 -17.12
N LEU A 138 -2.22 -22.79 -16.57
CA LEU A 138 -1.27 -21.67 -16.48
C LEU A 138 -0.99 -21.07 -17.86
N GLU A 139 -0.82 -21.92 -18.87
CA GLU A 139 -0.50 -21.53 -20.25
C GLU A 139 -1.64 -20.70 -20.85
N ASP A 140 -2.88 -21.19 -20.75
CA ASP A 140 -4.04 -20.49 -21.29
C ASP A 140 -4.31 -19.15 -20.56
N SER A 141 -3.95 -19.08 -19.27
CA SER A 141 -4.05 -17.85 -18.48
C SER A 141 -2.99 -16.82 -18.92
N LEU A 142 -1.76 -17.26 -19.18
CA LEU A 142 -0.69 -16.40 -19.71
C LEU A 142 -1.00 -15.89 -21.12
N GLU A 143 -1.61 -16.72 -21.97
CA GLU A 143 -2.05 -16.33 -23.31
C GLU A 143 -3.09 -15.20 -23.24
N ARG A 144 -4.14 -15.39 -22.44
CA ARG A 144 -5.19 -14.36 -22.21
C ARG A 144 -4.60 -13.06 -21.66
N GLN A 145 -3.70 -13.13 -20.68
CA GLN A 145 -3.04 -11.95 -20.12
C GLN A 145 -2.18 -11.23 -21.17
N SER A 146 -1.45 -11.98 -22.00
CA SER A 146 -0.63 -11.42 -23.08
C SER A 146 -1.49 -10.70 -24.12
N PHE A 147 -2.62 -11.31 -24.51
CA PHE A 147 -3.61 -10.69 -25.38
C PHE A 147 -4.14 -9.37 -24.78
N LEU A 148 -4.64 -9.40 -23.55
CA LEU A 148 -5.19 -8.22 -22.89
C LEU A 148 -4.15 -7.10 -22.73
N LYS A 149 -2.91 -7.45 -22.37
CA LYS A 149 -1.81 -6.48 -22.24
C LYS A 149 -1.53 -5.74 -23.54
N GLN A 150 -1.59 -6.44 -24.67
CA GLN A 150 -1.38 -5.84 -25.99
C GLN A 150 -2.57 -4.96 -26.40
N GLU A 151 -3.79 -5.47 -26.29
CA GLU A 151 -4.99 -4.77 -26.77
C GLU A 151 -5.38 -3.57 -25.89
N LEU A 152 -5.31 -3.69 -24.56
CA LEU A 152 -5.59 -2.58 -23.65
C LEU A 152 -4.58 -1.44 -23.82
N LYS A 153 -3.31 -1.77 -24.09
CA LYS A 153 -2.27 -0.77 -24.38
C LYS A 153 -2.58 0.01 -25.66
N LYS A 154 -3.04 -0.67 -26.73
CA LYS A 154 -3.46 -0.01 -27.99
C LYS A 154 -4.59 0.99 -27.75
N LYS A 155 -5.47 0.72 -26.79
CA LYS A 155 -6.60 1.58 -26.41
C LYS A 155 -6.27 2.62 -25.33
N ARG A 156 -5.01 2.74 -24.88
CA ARG A 156 -4.59 3.67 -23.80
C ARG A 156 -5.37 3.44 -22.48
N LEU A 157 -5.61 2.17 -22.16
CA LEU A 157 -6.20 1.73 -20.90
C LEU A 157 -5.10 1.22 -19.96
N ASP A 158 -5.17 1.56 -18.68
CA ASP A 158 -4.20 1.08 -17.69
C ASP A 158 -4.53 -0.35 -17.32
N PHE A 159 -3.57 -1.27 -17.45
CA PHE A 159 -3.78 -2.69 -17.18
C PHE A 159 -3.03 -3.14 -15.92
N LYS A 160 -3.75 -3.79 -15.01
CA LYS A 160 -3.21 -4.51 -13.85
C LYS A 160 -3.72 -5.95 -13.87
N TRP A 161 -2.84 -6.90 -13.61
CA TRP A 161 -3.19 -8.31 -13.58
C TRP A 161 -2.56 -8.99 -12.37
N HIS A 162 -3.13 -10.13 -11.99
CA HIS A 162 -2.60 -11.00 -10.96
C HIS A 162 -1.57 -11.98 -11.53
N ASP A 163 -0.57 -12.36 -10.73
CA ASP A 163 0.40 -13.38 -11.15
C ASP A 163 -0.31 -14.74 -11.31
N THR A 164 -0.23 -15.30 -12.52
CA THR A 164 -0.86 -16.57 -12.90
C THR A 164 -0.40 -17.75 -12.03
N ARG A 165 0.88 -17.77 -11.65
CA ARG A 165 1.47 -18.82 -10.81
C ARG A 165 0.95 -18.72 -9.37
N MET A 166 0.73 -17.49 -8.88
CA MET A 166 0.09 -17.28 -7.58
C MET A 166 -1.37 -17.74 -7.61
N SER A 167 -2.12 -17.41 -8.66
CA SER A 167 -3.51 -17.87 -8.85
C SER A 167 -3.61 -19.41 -8.87
N PHE A 168 -2.61 -20.10 -9.42
CA PHE A 168 -2.54 -21.56 -9.39
C PHE A 168 -2.39 -22.10 -7.97
N LEU A 169 -1.44 -21.58 -7.18
CA LEU A 169 -1.29 -21.97 -5.77
C LEU A 169 -2.54 -21.66 -4.95
N GLU A 170 -3.14 -20.49 -5.17
CA GLU A 170 -4.41 -20.14 -4.53
C GLU A 170 -5.50 -21.17 -4.87
N GLY A 171 -5.57 -21.63 -6.12
CA GLY A 171 -6.46 -22.70 -6.54
C GLY A 171 -6.22 -24.03 -5.83
N VAL A 172 -4.95 -24.42 -5.66
CA VAL A 172 -4.54 -25.62 -4.92
C VAL A 172 -5.01 -25.54 -3.47
N PHE A 173 -4.66 -24.46 -2.76
CA PHE A 173 -4.97 -24.34 -1.34
C PHE A 173 -6.45 -24.05 -1.06
N SER A 174 -7.15 -23.37 -1.96
CA SER A 174 -8.59 -23.12 -1.81
C SER A 174 -9.41 -24.40 -1.85
N ARG A 175 -8.96 -25.41 -2.59
CA ARG A 175 -9.63 -26.71 -2.74
C ARG A 175 -8.84 -27.86 -2.10
N GLY A 176 -7.96 -27.50 -1.17
CA GLY A 176 -7.03 -28.40 -0.52
C GLY A 176 -7.69 -29.38 0.45
N ASP A 177 -6.96 -30.44 0.76
CA ASP A 177 -7.28 -31.36 1.85
C ASP A 177 -6.07 -31.51 2.81
N ARG A 178 -6.19 -32.42 3.77
CA ARG A 178 -5.17 -32.63 4.82
C ARG A 178 -3.79 -32.96 4.27
N ARG A 179 -3.67 -33.51 3.05
CA ARG A 179 -2.38 -33.84 2.41
C ARG A 179 -1.53 -32.58 2.18
N LEU A 180 -2.15 -31.41 1.98
CA LEU A 180 -1.42 -30.16 1.77
C LEU A 180 -0.77 -29.59 3.05
N SER A 181 -1.07 -30.14 4.23
CA SER A 181 -0.48 -29.67 5.49
C SER A 181 1.05 -29.82 5.51
N SER A 182 1.57 -30.94 5.02
CA SER A 182 3.02 -31.17 4.91
C SER A 182 3.67 -30.21 3.91
N VAL A 183 3.01 -29.95 2.77
CA VAL A 183 3.47 -29.00 1.75
C VAL A 183 3.63 -27.60 2.34
N ILE A 184 2.61 -27.10 3.05
CA ILE A 184 2.64 -25.76 3.67
C ILE A 184 3.76 -25.68 4.72
N LYS A 185 3.90 -26.71 5.56
CA LYS A 185 4.95 -26.76 6.57
C LYS A 185 6.34 -26.73 5.94
N THR A 186 6.60 -27.60 4.96
CA THR A 186 7.89 -27.65 4.26
C THR A 186 8.18 -26.35 3.52
N ALA A 187 7.18 -25.70 2.94
CA ALA A 187 7.34 -24.39 2.31
C ALA A 187 7.73 -23.31 3.32
N PHE A 188 7.10 -23.29 4.49
CA PHE A 188 7.47 -22.39 5.57
C PHE A 188 8.93 -22.61 6.03
N ASP A 189 9.33 -23.88 6.21
CA ASP A 189 10.68 -24.26 6.61
C ASP A 189 11.72 -23.93 5.51
N ALA A 190 11.32 -23.99 4.24
CA ALA A 190 12.10 -23.53 3.10
C ALA A 190 12.12 -21.99 2.93
N ASN A 191 11.53 -21.23 3.86
CA ASN A 191 11.45 -19.76 3.90
C ASN A 191 10.46 -19.12 2.90
N CYS A 192 9.45 -19.86 2.41
CA CYS A 192 8.36 -19.32 1.57
C CYS A 192 7.38 -18.55 2.47
N ARG A 193 7.76 -17.31 2.85
CA ARG A 193 7.05 -16.49 3.86
C ARG A 193 6.45 -15.21 3.30
N PHE A 194 7.03 -14.67 2.23
CA PHE A 194 6.64 -13.40 1.63
C PHE A 194 6.15 -13.56 0.19
N ASP A 195 5.65 -14.74 -0.17
CA ASP A 195 5.27 -15.06 -1.55
C ASP A 195 4.18 -14.15 -2.12
N SER A 196 3.38 -13.47 -1.29
CA SER A 196 2.45 -12.42 -1.75
C SER A 196 3.12 -11.20 -2.37
N TRP A 197 4.43 -11.02 -2.18
CA TRP A 197 5.24 -10.00 -2.85
C TRP A 197 5.97 -10.64 -4.03
N GLY A 198 5.68 -10.18 -5.25
CA GLY A 198 6.11 -10.83 -6.49
C GLY A 198 7.63 -11.02 -6.60
N GLU A 199 8.42 -10.11 -6.03
CA GLU A 199 9.88 -10.18 -5.97
C GLU A 199 10.43 -11.21 -4.98
N GLN A 200 9.60 -11.69 -4.05
CA GLN A 200 9.93 -12.74 -3.08
C GLN A 200 9.25 -14.08 -3.42
N PHE A 201 8.42 -14.12 -4.46
CA PHE A 201 7.66 -15.30 -4.82
C PHE A 201 8.54 -16.37 -5.47
N ARG A 202 8.66 -17.53 -4.81
CA ARG A 202 9.57 -18.62 -5.23
C ARG A 202 8.80 -19.83 -5.72
N PHE A 203 8.17 -19.67 -6.88
CA PHE A 203 7.31 -20.70 -7.48
C PHE A 203 8.04 -22.02 -7.80
N ASP A 204 9.32 -21.94 -8.16
CA ASP A 204 10.21 -23.08 -8.38
C ASP A 204 10.37 -23.95 -7.12
N VAL A 205 10.51 -23.30 -5.94
CA VAL A 205 10.59 -23.98 -4.64
C VAL A 205 9.28 -24.71 -4.34
N TRP A 206 8.13 -24.09 -4.61
CA TRP A 206 6.83 -24.76 -4.47
C TRP A 206 6.72 -26.00 -5.34
N GLY A 207 7.13 -25.92 -6.62
CA GLY A 207 7.12 -27.06 -7.54
C GLY A 207 7.97 -28.22 -7.02
N LYS A 208 9.16 -27.94 -6.48
CA LYS A 208 10.00 -28.96 -5.84
C LYS A 208 9.33 -29.59 -4.62
N ILE A 209 8.73 -28.78 -3.74
CA ILE A 209 8.07 -29.29 -2.52
C ILE A 209 6.90 -30.21 -2.86
N PHE A 210 6.07 -29.85 -3.85
CA PHE A 210 4.99 -30.72 -4.32
C PHE A 210 5.52 -32.07 -4.82
N LYS A 211 6.58 -32.04 -5.64
CA LYS A 211 7.24 -33.23 -6.17
C LYS A 211 7.81 -34.11 -5.06
N ASP A 212 8.55 -33.52 -4.11
CA ASP A 212 9.18 -34.23 -3.00
C ASP A 212 8.13 -34.83 -2.04
N ALA A 213 6.96 -34.18 -1.90
CA ALA A 213 5.84 -34.69 -1.13
C ALA A 213 5.01 -35.76 -1.86
N GLY A 214 5.28 -36.03 -3.14
CA GLY A 214 4.48 -36.94 -3.97
C GLY A 214 3.04 -36.47 -4.18
N ILE A 215 2.80 -35.15 -4.12
CA ILE A 215 1.48 -34.55 -4.26
C ILE A 215 1.41 -33.84 -5.61
N ASP A 216 0.52 -34.30 -6.47
CA ASP A 216 0.19 -33.58 -7.71
C ASP A 216 -0.69 -32.36 -7.41
N PRO A 217 -0.21 -31.12 -7.63
CA PRO A 217 -1.02 -29.93 -7.45
C PRO A 217 -2.14 -29.81 -8.53
N GLU A 218 -1.98 -30.39 -9.72
CA GLU A 218 -2.98 -30.32 -10.79
C GLU A 218 -4.26 -31.08 -10.42
N PHE A 219 -4.16 -32.11 -9.58
CA PHE A 219 -5.31 -32.79 -8.98
C PHE A 219 -6.30 -31.83 -8.30
N TYR A 220 -5.82 -30.74 -7.71
CA TYR A 220 -6.69 -29.78 -7.03
C TYR A 220 -7.27 -28.74 -7.98
N THR A 221 -6.62 -28.48 -9.12
CA THR A 221 -6.91 -27.34 -9.97
C THR A 221 -7.60 -27.68 -11.29
N TYR A 222 -7.05 -28.60 -12.08
CA TYR A 222 -7.40 -28.77 -13.49
C TYR A 222 -8.43 -29.84 -13.78
N ARG A 223 -8.78 -30.66 -12.79
CA ARG A 223 -9.83 -31.67 -12.97
C ARG A 223 -11.22 -31.07 -12.75
N ARG A 224 -12.15 -31.47 -13.62
CA ARG A 224 -13.58 -31.35 -13.35
C ARG A 224 -13.95 -32.33 -12.25
N ARG A 225 -14.83 -31.90 -11.34
CA ARG A 225 -15.29 -32.74 -10.21
C ARG A 225 -16.69 -33.24 -10.49
N GLU A 226 -17.00 -34.44 -10.04
CA GLU A 226 -18.31 -35.04 -10.23
C GLU A 226 -19.33 -34.47 -9.23
N ARG A 227 -20.62 -34.48 -9.61
CA ARG A 227 -21.72 -34.04 -8.75
C ARG A 227 -21.65 -34.69 -7.36
N ASN A 228 -21.46 -36.01 -7.35
CA ASN A 228 -21.53 -36.85 -6.15
C ASN A 228 -20.19 -36.99 -5.42
N GLU A 229 -19.14 -36.27 -5.86
CA GLU A 229 -17.85 -36.31 -5.20
C GLU A 229 -17.95 -35.83 -3.74
N ILE A 230 -17.21 -36.52 -2.87
CA ILE A 230 -17.03 -36.14 -1.47
C ILE A 230 -15.92 -35.11 -1.41
N PHE A 231 -16.26 -33.88 -0.99
CA PHE A 231 -15.31 -32.78 -0.93
C PHE A 231 -14.67 -32.67 0.45
N PRO A 232 -13.38 -32.31 0.54
CA PRO A 232 -12.71 -32.17 1.83
C PRO A 232 -13.30 -31.06 2.70
N TRP A 233 -13.99 -30.07 2.10
CA TRP A 233 -14.70 -28.99 2.81
C TRP A 233 -16.17 -29.30 3.16
N GLN A 234 -16.72 -30.47 2.78
CA GLN A 234 -18.14 -30.79 3.05
C GLN A 234 -18.53 -30.82 4.53
N HIS A 235 -17.55 -31.01 5.43
CA HIS A 235 -17.78 -30.97 6.87
C HIS A 235 -18.06 -29.54 7.40
N LEU A 236 -17.86 -28.50 6.57
CA LEU A 236 -18.15 -27.11 6.91
C LEU A 236 -19.59 -26.77 6.53
N ASN A 237 -20.36 -26.24 7.49
CA ASN A 237 -21.74 -25.84 7.27
C ASN A 237 -21.84 -24.33 6.97
N THR A 238 -22.02 -23.99 5.69
CA THR A 238 -22.30 -22.61 5.24
C THR A 238 -23.79 -22.26 5.23
N ARG A 239 -24.65 -23.22 5.64
CA ARG A 239 -26.11 -23.24 5.50
C ARG A 239 -26.63 -23.22 4.07
N VAL A 240 -25.77 -23.16 3.06
CA VAL A 240 -26.21 -23.28 1.67
C VAL A 240 -26.22 -24.75 1.28
N ASP A 241 -27.36 -25.23 0.78
CA ASP A 241 -27.52 -26.63 0.40
C ASP A 241 -26.67 -26.98 -0.83
N LYS A 242 -25.96 -28.12 -0.78
CA LYS A 242 -25.16 -28.61 -1.92
C LYS A 242 -26.01 -28.79 -3.18
N GLU A 243 -27.24 -29.30 -3.02
CA GLU A 243 -28.20 -29.47 -4.12
C GLU A 243 -28.64 -28.14 -4.71
N PHE A 244 -28.80 -27.10 -3.88
CA PHE A 244 -29.07 -25.75 -4.38
C PHE A 244 -27.90 -25.24 -5.22
N LEU A 245 -26.66 -25.36 -4.73
CA LEU A 245 -25.46 -24.96 -5.48
C LEU A 245 -25.34 -25.68 -6.83
N TYR A 246 -25.69 -26.97 -6.89
CA TYR A 246 -25.65 -27.72 -8.14
C TYR A 246 -26.76 -27.29 -9.11
N LYS A 247 -27.96 -26.96 -8.61
CA LYS A 247 -29.02 -26.38 -9.47
C LYS A 247 -28.61 -25.02 -10.03
N GLU A 248 -27.96 -24.17 -9.22
CA GLU A 248 -27.41 -22.89 -9.68
C GLU A 248 -26.31 -23.09 -10.72
N TYR A 249 -25.50 -24.14 -10.57
CA TYR A 249 -24.53 -24.54 -11.58
C TYR A 249 -25.22 -24.90 -12.91
N GLU A 250 -26.27 -25.73 -12.89
CA GLU A 250 -27.00 -26.09 -14.12
C GLU A 250 -27.67 -24.87 -14.77
N ARG A 251 -28.23 -23.96 -13.96
CA ARG A 251 -28.78 -22.68 -14.42
C ARG A 251 -27.74 -21.82 -15.10
N SER A 252 -26.53 -21.74 -14.54
CA SER A 252 -25.41 -20.98 -15.12
C SER A 252 -25.09 -21.42 -16.55
N LEU A 253 -25.10 -22.74 -16.81
CA LEU A 253 -24.83 -23.31 -18.13
C LEU A 253 -25.93 -22.94 -19.14
N ARG A 254 -27.18 -22.80 -18.66
CA ARG A 254 -28.33 -22.34 -19.46
C ARG A 254 -28.47 -20.81 -19.51
N LYS A 255 -27.62 -20.06 -18.81
CA LYS A 255 -27.68 -18.60 -18.67
C LYS A 255 -28.99 -18.12 -18.01
N GLU A 256 -29.56 -18.97 -17.16
CA GLU A 256 -30.77 -18.67 -16.38
C GLU A 256 -30.38 -17.87 -15.14
N GLU A 257 -31.03 -16.73 -14.94
CA GLU A 257 -30.81 -15.90 -13.75
C GLU A 257 -31.58 -16.42 -12.55
N THR A 258 -31.00 -16.25 -11.37
CA THR A 258 -31.68 -16.44 -10.09
C THR A 258 -31.96 -15.08 -9.47
N PRO A 259 -33.24 -14.71 -9.23
CA PRO A 259 -33.61 -13.38 -8.75
C PRO A 259 -33.12 -13.11 -7.32
N ASP A 260 -33.00 -11.83 -6.95
CA ASP A 260 -32.53 -11.41 -5.62
C ASP A 260 -33.65 -11.59 -4.58
N CYS A 261 -33.49 -12.58 -3.68
CA CYS A 261 -34.46 -12.90 -2.62
C CYS A 261 -34.71 -11.78 -1.59
N LYS A 262 -34.08 -10.61 -1.73
CA LYS A 262 -34.41 -9.39 -0.96
C LYS A 262 -35.60 -8.63 -1.54
N THR A 263 -35.73 -8.64 -2.87
CA THR A 263 -36.80 -7.95 -3.61
C THR A 263 -37.83 -8.93 -4.13
N ASP A 264 -37.41 -10.17 -4.37
CA ASP A 264 -38.21 -11.23 -4.98
C ASP A 264 -38.45 -12.40 -4.02
N LYS A 265 -39.10 -13.45 -4.53
CA LYS A 265 -39.40 -14.66 -3.78
C LYS A 265 -38.12 -15.39 -3.37
N CYS A 266 -38.16 -16.04 -2.20
CA CYS A 266 -37.05 -16.83 -1.68
C CYS A 266 -36.65 -17.96 -2.65
N SER A 267 -35.35 -18.06 -2.97
CA SER A 267 -34.79 -19.12 -3.83
C SER A 267 -34.54 -20.44 -3.08
N VAL A 268 -34.86 -20.51 -1.78
CA VAL A 268 -34.75 -21.70 -0.93
C VAL A 268 -33.32 -22.28 -0.94
N CYS A 269 -32.33 -21.42 -0.69
CA CYS A 269 -30.92 -21.82 -0.67
C CYS A 269 -30.47 -22.56 0.59
N GLY A 270 -31.34 -22.68 1.60
CA GLY A 270 -31.05 -23.32 2.90
C GLY A 270 -30.62 -22.35 4.02
N VAL A 271 -30.27 -21.10 3.70
CA VAL A 271 -29.69 -20.16 4.68
C VAL A 271 -30.70 -19.64 5.71
N CYS A 272 -31.89 -19.25 5.25
CA CYS A 272 -32.93 -18.67 6.11
C CYS A 272 -33.85 -19.77 6.65
N ASP A 273 -34.11 -19.77 7.95
CA ASP A 273 -35.17 -20.57 8.58
C ASP A 273 -36.49 -19.79 8.70
N HIS A 274 -36.46 -18.49 8.35
CA HIS A 274 -37.55 -17.53 8.44
C HIS A 274 -38.15 -17.35 9.85
N LYS A 275 -37.50 -17.91 10.88
CA LYS A 275 -37.86 -17.81 12.30
C LYS A 275 -36.85 -16.93 13.03
N VAL A 276 -35.59 -17.37 13.05
CA VAL A 276 -34.45 -16.69 13.68
C VAL A 276 -33.58 -16.00 12.63
N ILE A 277 -33.40 -16.65 11.49
CA ILE A 277 -32.56 -16.17 10.37
C ILE A 277 -33.49 -15.76 9.23
N LYS A 278 -33.60 -14.44 9.01
CA LYS A 278 -34.36 -13.84 7.92
C LYS A 278 -33.68 -12.58 7.41
N ASN A 279 -33.94 -12.24 6.16
CA ASN A 279 -33.51 -10.97 5.59
C ASN A 279 -34.19 -9.81 6.35
N VAL A 280 -33.41 -8.80 6.74
CA VAL A 280 -33.91 -7.54 7.33
C VAL A 280 -33.51 -6.40 6.39
N SER A 281 -34.49 -5.66 5.89
CA SER A 281 -34.25 -4.54 4.99
C SER A 281 -33.97 -3.25 5.77
N SER A 282 -32.87 -2.56 5.44
CA SER A 282 -32.52 -1.27 6.02
C SER A 282 -33.53 -0.15 5.69
N LEU A 283 -34.36 -0.33 4.67
CA LEU A 283 -35.45 0.61 4.34
C LEU A 283 -36.44 0.76 5.50
N GLN A 284 -36.61 -0.26 6.33
CA GLN A 284 -37.44 -0.20 7.54
C GLN A 284 -36.83 0.72 8.62
N TYR A 285 -35.50 0.90 8.64
CA TYR A 285 -34.80 1.79 9.57
C TYR A 285 -34.67 3.24 9.05
N ALA A 286 -34.67 3.45 7.73
CA ALA A 286 -34.46 4.76 7.11
C ALA A 286 -35.60 5.77 7.34
N VAL A 287 -36.80 5.30 7.71
CA VAL A 287 -37.98 6.16 7.91
C VAL A 287 -37.82 7.11 9.11
N SER A 288 -36.95 6.79 10.08
CA SER A 288 -36.81 7.57 11.32
C SER A 288 -35.85 8.77 11.26
N SER A 289 -35.08 8.97 10.18
CA SER A 289 -34.02 9.99 10.13
C SER A 289 -34.31 11.20 9.24
N LYS A 290 -35.58 11.55 9.00
CA LYS A 290 -35.98 12.59 8.03
C LYS A 290 -35.69 14.05 8.43
N ASN A 291 -35.14 14.33 9.62
CA ASN A 291 -35.00 15.70 10.15
C ASN A 291 -33.56 16.19 10.37
N GLN A 292 -32.65 15.98 9.41
CA GLN A 292 -31.37 16.69 9.43
C GLN A 292 -31.22 17.55 8.17
N LYS A 293 -31.41 18.86 8.34
CA LYS A 293 -31.03 19.88 7.35
C LYS A 293 -29.55 19.69 7.04
N SER A 294 -29.24 19.36 5.79
CA SER A 294 -27.87 19.33 5.27
C SER A 294 -27.28 20.73 5.37
N LEU A 295 -26.42 20.96 6.37
CA LEU A 295 -25.51 22.09 6.35
C LEU A 295 -24.50 21.85 5.23
N LEU A 296 -24.65 22.57 4.11
CA LEU A 296 -23.61 22.67 3.10
C LEU A 296 -22.37 23.28 3.80
N PRO A 297 -21.19 22.65 3.76
CA PRO A 297 -19.99 23.27 4.32
C PRO A 297 -19.59 24.46 3.44
N THR A 298 -20.04 25.66 3.79
CA THR A 298 -19.55 26.96 3.28
C THR A 298 -18.21 27.35 3.95
N ALA A 299 -17.33 26.39 4.19
CA ALA A 299 -16.06 26.65 4.84
C ALA A 299 -14.98 26.87 3.76
N TYR A 300 -14.70 28.14 3.45
CA TYR A 300 -13.42 28.53 2.86
C TYR A 300 -12.28 27.91 3.69
N PRO A 301 -11.18 27.46 3.06
CA PRO A 301 -10.06 26.90 3.81
C PRO A 301 -9.54 27.96 4.78
N LEU A 302 -9.65 27.67 6.08
CA LEU A 302 -9.12 28.55 7.13
C LEU A 302 -7.63 28.72 6.90
N LEU A 303 -7.20 29.97 6.75
CA LEU A 303 -5.80 30.29 6.58
C LEU A 303 -5.04 30.01 7.87
N PRO A 304 -3.79 29.53 7.78
CA PRO A 304 -2.96 29.33 8.96
C PRO A 304 -2.71 30.68 9.64
N THR A 305 -2.82 30.70 10.96
CA THR A 305 -2.58 31.88 11.80
C THR A 305 -1.28 31.77 12.59
N HIS A 306 -0.77 30.55 12.77
CA HIS A 306 0.45 30.27 13.53
C HIS A 306 1.29 29.21 12.85
N LYS A 307 2.60 29.21 13.12
CA LYS A 307 3.53 28.20 12.63
C LYS A 307 4.49 27.80 13.74
N ILE A 308 4.68 26.50 13.93
CA ILE A 308 5.60 25.95 14.92
C ILE A 308 6.60 25.03 14.24
N ARG A 309 7.87 25.13 14.63
CA ARG A 309 8.92 24.17 14.29
C ARG A 309 9.11 23.19 15.44
N LEU A 310 9.13 21.91 15.12
CA LEU A 310 9.43 20.85 16.06
C LEU A 310 10.72 20.17 15.63
N THR A 311 11.66 20.02 16.57
CA THR A 311 12.80 19.12 16.41
C THR A 311 12.45 17.79 17.07
N PHE A 312 12.67 16.68 16.37
CA PHE A 312 12.31 15.35 16.84
C PHE A 312 13.41 14.32 16.62
N SER A 313 13.36 13.25 17.42
CA SER A 313 14.17 12.04 17.22
C SER A 313 13.43 11.03 16.35
N LYS A 314 14.20 10.22 15.61
CA LYS A 314 13.75 9.03 14.90
C LYS A 314 14.79 7.92 15.12
N THR A 315 14.45 6.96 15.96
CA THR A 315 15.39 5.96 16.50
C THR A 315 14.83 4.54 16.42
N ASP A 316 15.64 3.58 16.86
CA ASP A 316 15.28 2.18 17.05
C ASP A 316 14.76 1.55 15.75
N SER A 317 13.69 0.76 15.83
CA SER A 317 13.06 0.14 14.66
C SER A 317 12.44 1.16 13.70
N LEU A 318 12.13 2.38 14.17
CA LEU A 318 11.52 3.41 13.33
C LEU A 318 12.48 4.02 12.31
N LYS A 319 13.80 3.80 12.43
CA LYS A 319 14.79 4.18 11.40
C LYS A 319 14.49 3.58 10.03
N TYR A 320 13.77 2.46 9.98
CA TYR A 320 13.34 1.80 8.74
C TYR A 320 12.12 2.43 8.08
N LEU A 321 11.42 3.35 8.73
CA LEU A 321 10.33 4.09 8.10
C LEU A 321 10.88 5.02 7.02
N GLY A 322 10.29 4.94 5.83
CA GLY A 322 10.49 5.91 4.76
C GLY A 322 9.83 7.26 5.08
N HIS A 323 10.03 8.23 4.19
CA HIS A 323 9.50 9.57 4.37
C HIS A 323 7.96 9.61 4.34
N LEU A 324 7.32 8.84 3.45
CA LEU A 324 5.86 8.80 3.32
C LEU A 324 5.20 8.18 4.56
N GLU A 325 5.83 7.15 5.13
CA GLU A 325 5.40 6.54 6.39
C GLU A 325 5.54 7.53 7.54
N LEU A 326 6.63 8.30 7.60
CA LEU A 326 6.84 9.33 8.62
C LEU A 326 5.77 10.44 8.55
N VAL A 327 5.45 10.92 7.35
CA VAL A 327 4.33 11.86 7.12
C VAL A 327 3.02 11.28 7.66
N THR A 328 2.78 9.99 7.44
CA THR A 328 1.59 9.29 7.94
C THR A 328 1.58 9.20 9.47
N VAL A 329 2.73 8.92 10.10
CA VAL A 329 2.87 8.88 11.57
C VAL A 329 2.52 10.25 12.17
N PHE A 330 3.12 11.33 11.67
CA PHE A 330 2.86 12.68 12.17
C PHE A 330 1.41 13.10 11.93
N SER A 331 0.86 12.85 10.74
CA SER A 331 -0.55 13.16 10.44
C SER A 331 -1.50 12.45 11.42
N ARG A 332 -1.24 11.18 11.75
CA ARG A 332 -2.04 10.43 12.73
C ARG A 332 -1.82 10.92 14.16
N ALA A 333 -0.59 11.24 14.55
CA ALA A 333 -0.25 11.74 15.88
C ALA A 333 -0.89 13.10 16.16
N ILE A 334 -0.72 14.07 15.25
CA ILE A 334 -1.33 15.41 15.32
C ILE A 334 -2.85 15.31 15.48
N ARG A 335 -3.48 14.42 14.70
CA ARG A 335 -4.92 14.18 14.79
C ARG A 335 -5.34 13.58 16.14
N ARG A 336 -4.61 12.60 16.68
CA ARG A 336 -4.90 12.03 18.01
C ARG A 336 -4.66 13.03 19.14
N ALA A 337 -3.66 13.90 18.97
CA ALA A 337 -3.31 14.97 19.91
C ALA A 337 -4.31 16.14 19.90
N GLY A 338 -5.28 16.15 18.96
CA GLY A 338 -6.26 17.22 18.83
C GLY A 338 -5.64 18.56 18.44
N ILE A 339 -4.53 18.55 17.70
CA ILE A 339 -3.83 19.77 17.26
C ILE A 339 -4.55 20.35 16.03
N PRO A 340 -4.98 21.63 16.06
CA PRO A 340 -5.77 22.26 15.01
C PRO A 340 -4.88 22.68 13.83
N ILE A 341 -4.54 21.71 12.97
CA ILE A 341 -3.67 21.95 11.81
C ILE A 341 -4.43 22.57 10.62
N ALA A 342 -3.78 23.48 9.91
CA ALA A 342 -4.27 24.01 8.65
C ALA A 342 -4.16 22.97 7.53
N TYR A 343 -5.02 23.11 6.50
CA TYR A 343 -5.07 22.21 5.34
C TYR A 343 -4.81 22.99 4.04
N SER A 344 -4.34 22.30 3.01
CA SER A 344 -4.18 22.88 1.67
C SER A 344 -5.53 23.10 0.96
N SER A 345 -5.58 24.07 0.05
CA SER A 345 -6.81 24.49 -0.65
C SER A 345 -7.15 23.68 -1.92
N GLY A 346 -6.49 22.53 -2.15
CA GLY A 346 -6.68 21.72 -3.35
C GLY A 346 -7.88 20.75 -3.26
N PHE A 347 -8.18 20.05 -4.37
CA PHE A 347 -9.20 18.97 -4.42
C PHE A 347 -8.92 17.82 -3.44
N HIS A 348 -7.69 17.74 -2.93
CA HIS A 348 -7.25 16.83 -1.88
C HIS A 348 -6.55 17.63 -0.78
N PRO A 349 -7.30 18.23 0.16
CA PRO A 349 -6.72 18.98 1.26
C PRO A 349 -5.80 18.08 2.09
N LEU A 350 -4.52 18.42 2.14
CA LEU A 350 -3.53 17.74 2.97
C LEU A 350 -3.20 18.60 4.18
N PRO A 351 -2.99 17.98 5.36
CA PRO A 351 -2.53 18.71 6.53
C PRO A 351 -1.18 19.36 6.21
N LYS A 352 -1.03 20.63 6.56
CA LYS A 352 0.19 21.40 6.27
C LYS A 352 1.31 21.05 7.24
N ILE A 353 1.96 19.92 6.96
CA ILE A 353 3.11 19.36 7.66
C ILE A 353 4.29 19.43 6.68
N ILE A 354 5.34 20.16 7.03
CA ILE A 354 6.47 20.41 6.14
C ILE A 354 7.74 19.90 6.82
N PHE A 355 8.37 18.88 6.25
CA PHE A 355 9.64 18.34 6.75
C PHE A 355 10.83 19.04 6.06
N SER A 356 11.95 19.19 6.77
CA SER A 356 13.18 19.83 6.23
C SER A 356 13.82 19.05 5.09
N ALA A 357 14.20 17.81 5.37
CA ALA A 357 14.83 16.89 4.45
C ALA A 357 14.50 15.44 4.86
N PRO A 358 14.36 14.52 3.89
CA PRO A 358 14.15 13.12 4.22
C PRO A 358 15.44 12.48 4.73
N LEU A 359 15.39 11.94 5.96
CA LEU A 359 16.45 11.08 6.49
C LEU A 359 16.53 9.77 5.68
N PRO A 360 17.73 9.32 5.25
CA PRO A 360 17.87 8.02 4.61
C PRO A 360 17.38 6.86 5.50
N VAL A 361 16.72 5.88 4.88
CA VAL A 361 16.25 4.67 5.57
C VAL A 361 17.43 3.94 6.20
N GLY A 362 17.26 3.49 7.45
CA GLY A 362 18.29 2.79 8.22
C GLY A 362 19.17 3.71 9.06
N ILE A 363 19.06 5.03 8.95
CA ILE A 363 19.80 6.01 9.76
C ILE A 363 18.88 6.52 10.88
N GLU A 364 19.43 6.65 12.08
CA GLU A 364 18.77 7.29 13.22
C GLU A 364 19.06 8.79 13.25
N SER A 365 18.21 9.58 13.89
CA SER A 365 18.45 11.01 14.05
C SER A 365 17.85 11.55 15.35
N ILE A 366 18.48 12.58 15.90
CA ILE A 366 17.95 13.42 17.00
C ILE A 366 17.79 14.89 16.59
N ALA A 367 17.89 15.16 15.29
CA ALA A 367 17.97 16.50 14.74
C ALA A 367 17.16 16.62 13.44
N GLU A 368 15.98 15.98 13.41
CA GLU A 368 15.03 16.18 12.32
C GLU A 368 14.05 17.29 12.67
N ASP A 369 13.72 18.12 11.67
CA ASP A 369 12.81 19.24 11.85
C ASP A 369 11.54 19.06 11.02
N VAL A 370 10.42 19.43 11.62
CA VAL A 370 9.12 19.50 10.97
C VAL A 370 8.39 20.79 11.37
N ASP A 371 7.89 21.51 10.38
CA ASP A 371 7.05 22.68 10.58
C ASP A 371 5.57 22.28 10.47
N LEU A 372 4.77 22.75 11.42
CA LEU A 372 3.31 22.63 11.40
C LEU A 372 2.68 24.02 11.24
N GLU A 373 1.75 24.18 10.31
CA GLU A 373 0.93 25.38 10.20
C GLU A 373 -0.41 25.15 10.93
N LEU A 374 -0.72 26.00 11.91
CA LEU A 374 -1.85 25.84 12.82
C LEU A 374 -2.93 26.91 12.59
N LEU A 375 -4.17 26.56 12.93
CA LEU A 375 -5.33 27.45 12.88
C LEU A 375 -5.47 28.32 14.13
N GLU A 376 -4.88 27.89 15.24
CA GLU A 376 -4.97 28.53 16.55
C GLU A 376 -3.59 28.50 17.23
N TYR A 377 -3.35 29.45 18.13
CA TYR A 377 -2.15 29.45 18.96
C TYR A 377 -2.24 28.35 20.02
N ILE A 378 -1.21 27.52 20.11
CA ILE A 378 -1.01 26.60 21.23
C ILE A 378 0.43 26.76 21.69
N ARG A 379 0.65 26.75 23.01
CA ARG A 379 2.00 26.88 23.58
C ARG A 379 2.90 25.72 23.15
N SER A 380 4.19 26.00 22.98
CA SER A 380 5.17 25.02 22.46
C SER A 380 5.35 23.80 23.36
N ASP A 381 5.33 23.99 24.68
CA ASP A 381 5.41 22.93 25.69
C ASP A 381 4.19 22.00 25.61
N GLU A 382 3.00 22.58 25.50
CA GLU A 382 1.74 21.85 25.36
C GLU A 382 1.67 21.03 24.07
N ILE A 383 2.11 21.58 22.93
CA ILE A 383 2.19 20.81 21.67
C ILE A 383 3.13 19.62 21.83
N SER A 384 4.29 19.82 22.45
CA SER A 384 5.28 18.77 22.68
C SER A 384 4.73 17.66 23.56
N GLU A 385 4.04 18.02 24.65
CA GLU A 385 3.41 17.05 25.57
C GLU A 385 2.32 16.24 24.86
N ARG A 386 1.39 16.91 24.17
CA ARG A 386 0.29 16.24 23.46
C ARG A 386 0.81 15.32 22.35
N LEU A 387 1.83 15.74 21.60
CA LEU A 387 2.44 14.90 20.57
C LEU A 387 3.18 13.71 21.17
N ASN A 388 4.01 13.91 22.20
CA ASN A 388 4.78 12.82 22.81
C ASN A 388 3.89 11.76 23.47
N LYS A 389 2.67 12.10 23.94
CA LYS A 389 1.68 11.12 24.40
C LYS A 389 1.09 10.25 23.29
N THR A 390 1.20 10.68 22.04
CA THR A 390 0.57 9.99 20.91
C THR A 390 1.58 9.41 19.93
N LEU A 391 2.79 9.94 19.84
CA LEU A 391 3.83 9.44 18.95
C LEU A 391 4.28 8.03 19.36
N PRO A 392 4.61 7.16 18.40
CA PRO A 392 5.12 5.83 18.70
C PRO A 392 6.51 5.89 19.35
N CYS A 393 6.84 4.87 20.14
CA CYS A 393 8.19 4.67 20.67
C CYS A 393 9.23 4.74 19.54
N GLY A 394 10.32 5.48 19.75
CA GLY A 394 11.33 5.78 18.74
C GLY A 394 11.14 7.13 18.02
N ILE A 395 9.99 7.79 18.16
CA ILE A 395 9.82 9.20 17.75
C ILE A 395 9.43 10.06 18.96
N LYS A 396 10.23 11.09 19.23
CA LYS A 396 9.99 12.02 20.35
C LYS A 396 10.25 13.45 19.90
N ILE A 397 9.34 14.36 20.22
CA ILE A 397 9.57 15.80 20.12
C ILE A 397 10.56 16.20 21.22
N ILE A 398 11.71 16.73 20.80
CA ILE A 398 12.80 17.19 21.66
C ILE A 398 12.63 18.68 21.95
N GLU A 399 12.31 19.46 20.92
CA GLU A 399 12.21 20.92 21.00
C GLU A 399 11.03 21.41 20.16
N ALA A 400 10.40 22.50 20.60
CA ALA A 400 9.30 23.13 19.90
C ALA A 400 9.41 24.66 19.99
N GLN A 401 9.39 25.34 18.85
CA GLN A 401 9.59 26.78 18.76
C GLN A 401 8.56 27.42 17.83
N GLN A 402 7.88 28.47 18.31
CA GLN A 402 7.01 29.29 17.46
C GLN A 402 7.85 30.06 16.44
N ILE A 403 7.43 30.04 15.18
CA ILE A 403 8.12 30.71 14.07
C ILE A 403 7.13 31.57 13.27
N SER A 404 7.64 32.54 12.51
CA SER A 404 6.80 33.39 11.67
C SER A 404 6.14 32.60 10.54
N LEU A 405 4.89 32.97 10.19
CA LEU A 405 4.17 32.46 9.02
C LEU A 405 4.79 32.88 7.67
N LYS A 406 5.56 33.98 7.63
CA LYS A 406 6.21 34.48 6.42
C LYS A 406 7.19 33.43 5.85
N PRO A 407 7.47 33.46 4.53
CA PRO A 407 8.01 32.30 3.83
C PRO A 407 9.48 32.09 4.19
N TYR A 408 9.70 31.24 5.17
CA TYR A 408 10.88 30.38 5.20
C TYR A 408 10.33 28.96 5.17
N SER A 409 10.53 28.28 4.03
CA SER A 409 10.56 26.82 4.03
C SER A 409 11.48 26.37 5.17
N VAL A 410 11.23 25.19 5.72
CA VAL A 410 12.16 24.63 6.70
C VAL A 410 13.55 24.64 6.06
N PRO A 411 14.57 25.31 6.64
CA PRO A 411 15.88 25.37 6.04
C PRO A 411 16.34 23.96 5.78
N THR A 412 16.57 23.60 4.51
CA THR A 412 17.23 22.33 4.23
C THR A 412 18.65 22.48 4.76
N ALA A 413 19.02 21.64 5.73
CA ALA A 413 20.36 21.66 6.29
C ALA A 413 21.39 21.56 5.15
N ILE A 414 22.23 22.59 5.04
CA ILE A 414 23.31 22.66 4.05
C ILE A 414 24.39 21.63 4.40
N GLU A 415 24.51 21.30 5.68
CA GLU A 415 25.39 20.28 6.20
C GLU A 415 24.69 19.42 7.27
N ALA A 416 25.15 18.19 7.44
CA ALA A 416 24.67 17.27 8.45
C ALA A 416 25.85 16.49 9.05
N THR A 417 25.87 16.40 10.38
CA THR A 417 26.86 15.61 11.12
C THR A 417 26.26 14.26 11.50
N TYR A 418 27.06 13.21 11.33
CA TYR A 418 26.71 11.84 11.64
C TYR A 418 27.78 11.22 12.54
N LEU A 419 27.34 10.35 13.44
CA LEU A 419 28.17 9.46 14.24
C LEU A 419 27.96 8.03 13.74
N ALA A 420 29.04 7.33 13.40
CA ALA A 420 29.02 5.93 12.98
C ALA A 420 29.72 5.08 14.04
N PHE A 421 29.00 4.09 14.58
CA PHE A 421 29.45 3.27 15.71
C PHE A 421 30.00 1.93 15.24
N LEU A 422 31.31 1.73 15.25
CA LEU A 422 31.97 0.53 14.71
C LEU A 422 31.93 -0.66 15.67
N GLU A 423 31.87 -0.43 16.98
CA GLU A 423 31.84 -1.50 18.00
C GLU A 423 30.65 -2.45 17.86
N ASN A 424 29.55 -1.92 17.31
CA ASN A 424 28.32 -2.66 17.05
C ASN A 424 28.27 -3.25 15.62
N SER A 425 29.38 -3.19 14.88
CA SER A 425 29.50 -3.75 13.54
C SER A 425 30.03 -5.17 13.59
N PRO A 426 29.46 -6.12 12.84
CA PRO A 426 29.97 -7.50 12.79
C PRO A 426 31.37 -7.63 12.16
N PHE A 427 31.92 -6.54 11.64
CA PHE A 427 33.20 -6.51 10.92
C PHE A 427 34.36 -5.93 11.73
N PHE A 428 34.13 -5.43 12.94
CA PHE A 428 35.16 -4.64 13.65
C PHE A 428 35.57 -5.27 14.98
N SER A 429 36.74 -5.89 14.98
CA SER A 429 37.47 -6.29 16.19
C SER A 429 38.90 -5.75 16.08
N THR A 430 39.20 -4.68 16.82
CA THR A 430 40.53 -4.11 17.17
C THR A 430 41.06 -2.79 16.54
N ASN A 431 41.61 -1.98 17.46
CA ASN A 431 42.61 -0.89 17.44
C ASN A 431 42.45 0.36 16.53
N GLY A 432 41.97 1.46 17.12
CA GLY A 432 41.72 2.77 16.46
C GLY A 432 42.92 3.50 15.83
N LYS A 433 44.18 3.05 16.06
CA LYS A 433 45.37 3.68 15.44
C LYS A 433 45.42 3.50 13.91
N TRP A 434 45.01 2.34 13.39
CA TRP A 434 44.96 2.07 11.95
C TRP A 434 43.90 2.95 11.25
N LEU A 435 42.78 3.17 11.93
CA LEU A 435 41.65 3.92 11.38
C LEU A 435 41.93 5.43 11.28
N ASN A 436 42.69 6.01 12.22
CA ASN A 436 43.19 7.38 12.06
C ASN A 436 44.05 7.53 10.80
N GLY A 437 44.97 6.59 10.55
CA GLY A 437 45.80 6.62 9.33
C GLY A 437 44.98 6.55 8.04
N LEU A 438 43.90 5.75 8.01
CA LEU A 438 42.99 5.71 6.86
C LEU A 438 42.21 7.00 6.66
N ILE A 439 41.73 7.60 7.75
CA ILE A 439 41.01 8.90 7.70
C ILE A 439 41.94 9.99 7.19
N ASP A 440 43.17 10.07 7.69
CA ASP A 440 44.17 11.05 7.26
C ASP A 440 44.47 10.88 5.77
N GLN A 441 44.76 9.64 5.32
CA GLN A 441 44.97 9.35 3.91
C GLN A 441 43.78 9.76 3.04
N LEU A 442 42.55 9.48 3.47
CA LEU A 442 41.34 9.85 2.73
C LEU A 442 41.17 11.37 2.63
N MET A 443 41.40 12.09 3.73
CA MET A 443 41.25 13.55 3.78
C MET A 443 42.31 14.27 2.96
N THR A 444 43.49 13.68 2.75
CA THR A 444 44.54 14.23 1.86
C THR A 444 44.30 14.01 0.37
N ARG A 445 43.35 13.16 -0.04
CA ARG A 445 43.06 12.93 -1.46
C ARG A 445 42.26 14.10 -2.06
N ASP A 446 42.63 14.50 -3.28
CA ASP A 446 41.87 15.49 -4.06
C ASP A 446 40.58 14.91 -4.65
N THR A 447 40.54 13.60 -4.89
CA THR A 447 39.38 12.91 -5.49
C THR A 447 39.08 11.60 -4.78
N ILE A 448 37.79 11.36 -4.55
CA ILE A 448 37.26 10.10 -4.00
C ILE A 448 36.10 9.68 -4.86
N ILE A 449 36.30 8.62 -5.64
CA ILE A 449 35.32 8.16 -6.62
C ILE A 449 34.48 7.01 -6.04
N VAL A 450 33.16 7.19 -6.05
CA VAL A 450 32.20 6.13 -5.67
C VAL A 450 31.25 5.86 -6.83
N HIS A 451 30.97 4.57 -7.06
CA HIS A 451 30.01 4.11 -8.06
C HIS A 451 28.64 3.93 -7.43
N LYS A 452 27.63 4.59 -7.99
CA LYS A 452 26.22 4.46 -7.60
C LYS A 452 25.46 3.72 -8.66
N GLU A 453 24.73 2.69 -8.26
CA GLU A 453 23.78 2.03 -9.14
C GLU A 453 22.37 2.59 -8.91
N ARG A 454 21.72 3.04 -9.98
CA ARG A 454 20.31 3.46 -9.94
C ARG A 454 19.61 2.97 -11.21
N HIS A 455 18.58 2.14 -11.04
CA HIS A 455 17.83 1.53 -12.15
C HIS A 455 18.74 0.82 -13.19
N GLY A 456 19.75 0.07 -12.73
CA GLY A 456 20.68 -0.66 -13.60
C GLY A 456 21.70 0.21 -14.33
N LYS A 457 21.73 1.53 -14.11
CA LYS A 457 22.76 2.43 -14.63
C LYS A 457 23.76 2.78 -13.53
N GLN A 458 25.04 2.60 -13.82
CA GLN A 458 26.12 3.04 -12.95
C GLN A 458 26.42 4.53 -13.20
N LYS A 459 26.42 5.31 -12.13
CA LYS A 459 26.87 6.71 -12.12
C LYS A 459 28.08 6.83 -11.21
N THR A 460 29.15 7.38 -11.73
CA THR A 460 30.38 7.68 -10.98
C THR A 460 30.29 9.09 -10.40
N ILE A 461 30.63 9.26 -9.12
CA ILE A 461 30.52 10.54 -8.38
C ILE A 461 31.80 10.78 -7.59
N ASN A 462 32.34 12.01 -7.63
CA ASN A 462 33.42 12.44 -6.75
C ASN A 462 32.83 12.95 -5.43
N ILE A 463 33.03 12.21 -4.34
CA ILE A 463 32.43 12.52 -3.04
C ILE A 463 33.35 13.37 -2.13
N ARG A 464 34.62 13.57 -2.47
CA ARG A 464 35.57 14.36 -1.64
C ARG A 464 35.07 15.78 -1.32
N PRO A 465 34.49 16.55 -2.28
CA PRO A 465 33.97 17.89 -2.00
C PRO A 465 32.76 17.89 -1.06
N LEU A 466 32.09 16.74 -0.90
CA LEU A 466 30.90 16.59 -0.06
C LEU A 466 31.25 16.21 1.38
N ILE A 467 32.50 15.88 1.68
CA ILE A 467 32.99 15.53 3.02
C ILE A 467 33.70 16.75 3.60
N LYS A 468 33.05 17.43 4.55
CA LYS A 468 33.60 18.60 5.25
C LYS A 468 34.50 18.20 6.42
N ASN A 469 34.08 17.22 7.19
CA ASN A 469 34.85 16.68 8.31
C ASN A 469 34.74 15.16 8.33
N LEU A 470 35.84 14.50 8.69
CA LEU A 470 35.90 13.07 8.97
C LEU A 470 36.98 12.87 10.03
N SER A 471 36.60 12.39 11.21
CA SER A 471 37.51 12.23 12.34
C SER A 471 37.04 11.12 13.28
N LEU A 472 37.97 10.53 14.03
CA LEU A 472 37.62 9.68 15.16
C LEU A 472 37.36 10.52 16.41
N ILE A 473 36.26 10.25 17.11
CA ILE A 473 35.96 10.87 18.42
C ILE A 473 36.34 9.95 19.59
N ASP A 474 36.48 8.66 19.34
CA ASP A 474 37.06 7.64 20.23
C ASP A 474 37.62 6.47 19.40
N SER A 475 37.98 5.34 20.03
CA SER A 475 38.57 4.19 19.34
C SER A 475 37.63 3.51 18.32
N ASN A 476 36.31 3.69 18.44
CA ASN A 476 35.29 2.93 17.71
C ASN A 476 34.22 3.82 17.07
N THR A 477 34.27 5.14 17.21
CA THR A 477 33.22 6.04 16.72
C THR A 477 33.78 7.09 15.77
N ILE A 478 33.27 7.07 14.53
CA ILE A 478 33.62 8.03 13.49
C ILE A 478 32.60 9.16 13.50
N GLN A 479 33.08 10.40 13.58
CA GLN A 479 32.29 11.59 13.28
C GLN A 479 32.54 12.00 11.83
N LEU A 480 31.46 12.19 11.08
CA LEU A 480 31.54 12.64 9.69
C LEU A 480 30.52 13.74 9.43
N THR A 481 30.94 14.80 8.72
CA THR A 481 30.06 15.91 8.32
C THR A 481 29.97 15.96 6.81
N ILE A 482 28.76 15.74 6.28
CA ILE A 482 28.47 15.82 4.84
C ILE A 482 27.81 17.15 4.52
N VAL A 483 28.26 17.78 3.44
CA VAL A 483 27.65 18.96 2.84
C VAL A 483 26.77 18.54 1.66
N LYS A 484 25.62 19.18 1.52
CA LYS A 484 24.70 18.98 0.41
C LYS A 484 25.30 19.60 -0.86
N GLY A 485 25.57 18.81 -1.87
CA GLY A 485 26.02 19.31 -3.17
C GLY A 485 24.87 19.84 -4.02
N GLU A 486 25.17 20.73 -4.97
CA GLU A 486 24.17 21.34 -5.87
C GLU A 486 23.50 20.30 -6.80
N LYS A 487 24.27 19.32 -7.29
CA LYS A 487 23.81 18.27 -8.21
C LYS A 487 24.06 16.86 -7.70
N GLU A 488 24.91 16.70 -6.67
CA GLU A 488 25.39 15.41 -6.18
C GLU A 488 25.24 15.34 -4.66
N ASN A 489 24.85 14.18 -4.16
CA ASN A 489 24.67 13.93 -2.74
C ASN A 489 25.35 12.61 -2.39
N VAL A 490 25.97 12.55 -1.21
CA VAL A 490 26.58 11.34 -0.66
C VAL A 490 25.86 10.94 0.63
N ARG A 491 25.71 9.64 0.87
CA ARG A 491 25.17 9.09 2.11
C ARG A 491 26.31 8.68 3.04
N PRO A 492 26.11 8.73 4.37
CA PRO A 492 27.10 8.23 5.34
C PRO A 492 27.62 6.82 5.00
N TYR A 493 26.72 5.90 4.64
CA TYR A 493 27.08 4.53 4.27
C TYR A 493 28.00 4.39 3.06
N GLU A 494 27.97 5.34 2.13
CA GLU A 494 28.86 5.33 0.95
C GLU A 494 30.26 5.79 1.33
N VAL A 495 30.35 6.79 2.23
CA VAL A 495 31.64 7.23 2.79
C VAL A 495 32.27 6.11 3.63
N LEU A 496 31.47 5.47 4.48
CA LEU A 496 31.93 4.36 5.34
C LEU A 496 32.34 3.12 4.52
N SER A 497 31.58 2.79 3.47
CA SER A 497 31.92 1.71 2.54
C SER A 497 33.29 1.94 1.90
N TYR A 498 33.54 3.17 1.40
CA TYR A 498 34.83 3.53 0.82
C TYR A 498 35.97 3.52 1.85
N LEU A 499 35.76 4.13 3.02
CA LEU A 499 36.77 4.24 4.07
C LEU A 499 37.21 2.86 4.59
N LEU A 500 36.27 1.94 4.78
CA LEU A 500 36.53 0.62 5.37
C LEU A 500 36.82 -0.47 4.33
N GLY A 501 36.69 -0.16 3.03
CA GLY A 501 36.88 -1.15 1.96
C GLY A 501 35.82 -2.27 1.96
N ILE A 502 34.63 -2.01 2.50
CA ILE A 502 33.52 -2.97 2.57
C ILE A 502 32.43 -2.63 1.55
N SER A 503 31.54 -3.57 1.25
CA SER A 503 30.42 -3.31 0.35
C SER A 503 29.39 -2.32 0.95
N ASN A 504 28.61 -1.69 0.08
CA ASN A 504 27.51 -0.80 0.50
C ASN A 504 26.40 -1.51 1.31
N ASN A 505 26.28 -2.83 1.21
CA ASN A 505 25.32 -3.59 2.02
C ASN A 505 25.88 -3.84 3.42
N GLU A 506 27.17 -4.14 3.52
CA GLU A 506 27.86 -4.32 4.80
C GLU A 506 27.95 -3.02 5.57
N SER A 507 28.20 -1.89 4.91
CA SER A 507 28.26 -0.58 5.58
C SER A 507 26.92 -0.16 6.21
N ARG A 508 25.79 -0.66 5.69
CA ARG A 508 24.44 -0.44 6.29
C ARG A 508 24.22 -1.17 7.60
N LEU A 509 25.10 -2.13 7.94
CA LEU A 509 25.06 -2.81 9.24
C LEU A 509 25.69 -1.97 10.35
N ILE A 510 26.47 -0.94 9.99
CA ILE A 510 27.06 0.00 10.95
C ILE A 510 25.95 0.94 11.44
N PRO A 511 25.65 1.03 12.75
CA PRO A 511 24.70 2.01 13.26
C PRO A 511 25.18 3.43 13.01
N VAL A 512 24.29 4.27 12.46
CA VAL A 512 24.57 5.68 12.17
C VAL A 512 23.50 6.58 12.79
N LEU A 513 23.95 7.60 13.52
CA LEU A 513 23.11 8.62 14.16
C LEU A 513 23.41 10.01 13.59
N LYS A 514 22.40 10.70 13.08
CA LYS A 514 22.48 12.12 12.70
C LYS A 514 22.25 13.04 13.91
N THR A 515 23.06 14.08 14.03
CA THR A 515 23.06 15.03 15.15
C THR A 515 22.91 16.49 14.66
N LYS A 516 22.69 17.44 15.58
CA LYS A 516 22.64 18.88 15.24
C LYS A 516 24.04 19.35 14.82
N VAL A 517 24.07 20.20 13.80
CA VAL A 517 25.30 20.86 13.31
C VAL A 517 25.83 21.80 14.39
N GLY A 518 27.09 21.65 14.80
CA GLY A 518 27.75 22.55 15.76
C GLY A 518 27.21 22.52 17.20
N GLY A 519 26.29 21.60 17.52
CA GLY A 519 25.93 21.33 18.92
C GLY A 519 27.13 20.81 19.68
N GLU A 520 27.21 21.08 21.00
CA GLU A 520 28.21 20.52 21.91
C GLU A 520 28.57 19.11 21.45
N THR A 521 29.86 18.90 21.14
CA THR A 521 30.44 17.59 20.90
C THR A 521 29.72 16.65 21.84
N ILE A 522 28.89 15.73 21.31
CA ILE A 522 28.23 14.75 22.16
C ILE A 522 29.38 14.11 22.92
N THR A 523 29.53 14.47 24.19
CA THR A 523 30.66 14.03 24.99
C THR A 523 30.63 12.51 24.95
N GLN A 524 31.79 11.88 24.93
CA GLN A 524 31.93 10.42 24.79
C GLN A 524 30.91 9.64 25.64
N THR A 525 30.53 10.18 26.80
CA THR A 525 29.48 9.69 27.70
C THR A 525 28.08 9.60 27.05
N LYS A 526 27.57 10.65 26.40
CA LYS A 526 26.22 10.66 25.78
C LYS A 526 26.15 9.83 24.49
N ALA A 527 27.28 9.64 23.80
CA ALA A 527 27.35 8.78 22.61
C ALA A 527 27.32 7.29 22.99
N LYS A 528 28.00 6.92 24.10
CA LYS A 528 27.95 5.57 24.68
C LYS A 528 26.54 5.21 25.15
N ASP A 529 25.84 6.11 25.83
CA ASP A 529 24.44 5.89 26.24
C ASP A 529 23.48 5.64 25.06
N TYR A 530 23.86 6.11 23.86
CA TYR A 530 23.10 5.90 22.63
C TYR A 530 23.43 4.57 21.94
N ALA A 531 24.71 4.21 21.91
CA ALA A 531 25.19 2.94 21.35
C ALA A 531 24.75 1.72 22.16
N TYR A 532 24.46 1.91 23.46
CA TYR A 532 24.12 0.87 24.43
C TYR A 532 22.67 0.94 24.94
N ARG A 533 21.74 1.57 24.21
CA ARG A 533 20.32 1.49 24.58
C ARG A 533 19.87 0.03 24.57
N GLU A 534 19.50 -0.49 25.74
CA GLU A 534 18.57 -1.61 25.80
C GLU A 534 17.38 -1.24 24.91
N LYS A 535 17.09 -2.11 23.94
CA LYS A 535 15.96 -1.97 23.04
C LYS A 535 14.69 -1.97 23.88
N SER A 536 14.28 -0.79 24.34
CA SER A 536 13.17 -0.61 25.29
C SER A 536 11.79 -0.84 24.67
N CYS A 537 11.76 -1.12 23.37
CA CYS A 537 10.54 -1.38 22.61
C CYS A 537 10.78 -2.52 21.61
N LEU A 538 10.58 -3.76 22.07
CA LEU A 538 10.16 -4.89 21.25
C LEU A 538 8.76 -5.31 21.67
#